data_AF-A0A9D4AH51-F1
#
_entry.id   AF-A0A9D4AH51-F1
#
_cell.length_a   1.000
_cell.length_b   1.000
_cell.length_c   1.000
_cell.angle_alpha   90.00
_cell.angle_beta   90.00
_cell.angle_gamma   90.00
#
_symmetry.space_group_name_H-M   'P 1'
#
loop_
_entity.id
_entity.type
_entity.pdbx_description
1 polymer ?
#
loop_
_entity_poly.entity_id
_entity_poly.type
_entity_poly.pdbx_seq_one_letter_code
_entity_poly.pdbx_strand_id
1 'polypeptide(L)'
;MPRVIPVCYCGNPAKLNMSWSNDNPGRSCFDLPLTPRSRFVVLGLLKKVRTLEDARKRERITWLLLLTITANNQYNIAVWIQTMVDIHNKHQFDNGIYTMADIHNKHQFDNDILTMTDTNNRHHTNK
;
A
#
# COMPACT_ATOMS: atom_id res chain seq x y z
N MET A 1 18.55 -43.09 2.57
CA MET A 1 17.14 -42.97 3.01
C MET A 1 17.11 -42.39 4.41
N PRO A 2 16.30 -41.34 4.69
CA PRO A 2 16.21 -40.79 6.05
C PRO A 2 15.60 -41.83 6.99
N ARG A 3 16.24 -42.04 8.14
CA ARG A 3 15.83 -43.05 9.13
C ARG A 3 14.65 -42.60 10.00
N VAL A 4 14.33 -41.31 9.97
CA VAL A 4 13.25 -40.67 10.72
C VAL A 4 12.47 -39.76 9.76
N ILE A 5 11.16 -40.02 9.62
CA ILE A 5 10.25 -39.14 8.89
C ILE A 5 9.69 -38.13 9.89
N PRO A 6 9.94 -36.83 9.74
CA PRO A 6 9.36 -35.83 10.62
C PRO A 6 7.84 -35.82 10.46
N VAL A 7 7.16 -35.71 11.59
CA VAL A 7 5.70 -35.67 11.67
C VAL A 7 5.29 -34.22 11.92
N CYS A 8 4.27 -33.73 11.22
CA CYS A 8 3.78 -32.37 11.47
C CYS A 8 3.05 -32.29 12.82
N TYR A 9 2.82 -31.07 13.31
CA TYR A 9 2.07 -30.84 14.57
C TYR A 9 0.69 -31.53 14.59
N CYS A 10 0.09 -31.79 13.42
CA CYS A 10 -1.18 -32.49 13.28
C CYS A 10 -1.06 -34.03 13.26
N GLY A 11 0.12 -34.60 13.49
CA GLY A 11 0.34 -36.05 13.51
C GLY A 11 0.50 -36.71 12.12
N ASN A 12 0.46 -35.94 11.03
CA ASN A 12 0.64 -36.48 9.68
C ASN A 12 2.12 -36.56 9.29
N PRO A 13 2.58 -37.66 8.67
CA PRO A 13 3.96 -37.77 8.20
C PRO A 13 4.22 -36.73 7.10
N ALA A 14 5.37 -36.04 7.19
CA ALA A 14 5.76 -35.08 6.18
C ALA A 14 6.13 -35.79 4.87
N LYS A 15 5.76 -35.19 3.74
CA LYS A 15 6.04 -35.76 2.42
C LYS A 15 7.43 -35.34 1.96
N LEU A 16 8.28 -36.30 1.63
CA LEU A 16 9.59 -36.02 1.05
C LEU A 16 9.42 -35.59 -0.41
N ASN A 17 9.86 -34.38 -0.75
CA ASN A 17 9.90 -33.86 -2.11
C ASN A 17 11.33 -33.42 -2.46
N MET A 18 11.70 -33.49 -3.74
CA MET A 18 12.99 -32.99 -4.24
C MET A 18 12.87 -31.51 -4.60
N SER A 19 13.90 -30.71 -4.27
CA SER A 19 13.90 -29.29 -4.59
C SER A 19 13.95 -29.07 -6.09
N TRP A 20 13.06 -28.21 -6.59
CA TRP A 20 13.02 -27.81 -8.00
C TRP A 20 13.96 -26.65 -8.34
N SER A 21 14.54 -25.97 -7.33
CA SER A 21 15.48 -24.87 -7.60
C SER A 21 16.86 -25.40 -7.98
N ASN A 22 17.43 -24.84 -9.05
CA ASN A 22 18.79 -25.08 -9.50
C ASN A 22 19.85 -24.60 -8.51
N ASP A 23 19.48 -23.80 -7.50
CA ASP A 23 20.41 -23.30 -6.50
C ASP A 23 20.83 -24.38 -5.48
N ASN A 24 20.21 -25.56 -5.52
CA ASN A 24 20.52 -26.64 -4.57
C ASN A 24 20.20 -28.05 -5.15
N PRO A 25 20.90 -28.47 -6.21
CA PRO A 25 20.61 -29.74 -6.88
C PRO A 25 20.81 -30.92 -5.92
N GLY A 26 19.85 -31.85 -5.90
CA GLY A 26 19.92 -33.07 -5.08
C GLY A 26 19.50 -32.92 -3.62
N ARG A 27 19.04 -31.74 -3.18
CA ARG A 27 18.45 -31.60 -1.85
C ARG A 27 16.98 -32.02 -1.84
N SER A 28 16.61 -32.72 -0.77
CA SER A 28 15.24 -33.11 -0.51
C SER A 28 14.73 -32.35 0.71
N CYS A 29 13.49 -31.88 0.62
CA CYS A 29 12.79 -31.14 1.66
C CYS A 29 11.58 -31.95 2.11
N PHE A 30 11.22 -31.82 3.39
CA PHE A 30 9.98 -32.36 3.91
C PHE A 30 8.89 -31.31 3.78
N ASP A 31 7.97 -31.53 2.85
CA ASP A 31 6.78 -30.70 2.72
C ASP A 31 5.81 -31.10 3.82
N LEU A 32 5.57 -30.16 4.74
CA LEU A 32 4.48 -30.30 5.68
C LEU A 32 3.18 -30.32 4.89
N PRO A 33 2.28 -31.28 5.14
CA PRO A 33 0.95 -31.25 4.57
C PRO A 33 0.25 -29.98 5.07
N LEU A 34 0.23 -28.95 4.23
CA LEU A 34 -0.53 -27.73 4.46
C LEU A 34 -1.96 -28.12 4.78
N THR A 35 -2.46 -27.67 5.93
CA THR A 35 -3.85 -27.87 6.33
C THR A 35 -4.77 -27.36 5.21
N PRO A 36 -5.93 -27.99 4.94
CA PRO A 36 -6.82 -27.56 3.86
C PRO A 36 -7.10 -26.06 3.89
N ARG A 37 -7.27 -25.48 5.10
CA ARG A 37 -7.47 -24.05 5.34
C ARG A 37 -6.32 -23.18 4.84
N SER A 38 -5.07 -23.58 5.10
CA SER A 38 -3.89 -22.85 4.62
C SER A 38 -3.70 -22.94 3.10
N ARG A 39 -4.09 -24.05 2.45
CA ARG A 39 -4.02 -24.19 0.99
C ARG A 39 -4.93 -23.20 0.28
N PHE A 40 -6.16 -23.03 0.75
CA PHE A 40 -7.09 -22.05 0.18
C PHE A 40 -6.58 -20.62 0.35
N VAL A 41 -6.01 -20.29 1.51
CA VAL A 41 -5.43 -18.96 1.75
C VAL A 41 -4.24 -18.72 0.83
N VAL A 42 -3.30 -19.66 0.72
CA VAL A 42 -2.12 -19.53 -0.16
C VAL A 42 -2.52 -19.42 -1.63
N LEU A 43 -3.47 -20.24 -2.10
CA LEU A 43 -3.98 -20.15 -3.48
C LEU A 43 -4.70 -18.82 -3.73
N GLY A 44 -5.50 -18.35 -2.78
CA GLY A 44 -6.16 -17.05 -2.86
C GLY A 44 -5.16 -15.89 -2.93
N LEU A 45 -4.11 -15.94 -2.09
CA LEU A 45 -3.03 -14.97 -2.09
C LEU A 45 -2.22 -15.02 -3.39
N LEU A 46 -1.84 -16.20 -3.88
CA LEU A 46 -1.10 -16.36 -5.13
C LEU A 46 -1.89 -15.85 -6.34
N LYS A 47 -3.21 -16.07 -6.36
CA LYS A 47 -4.10 -15.51 -7.40
C LYS A 47 -4.16 -13.98 -7.31
N LYS A 48 -4.21 -13.44 -6.10
CA LYS A 48 -4.21 -11.98 -5.88
C LYS A 48 -2.86 -11.34 -6.24
N VAL A 49 -1.73 -11.99 -5.95
CA VAL A 49 -0.40 -11.52 -6.35
C VAL A 49 -0.25 -11.54 -7.86
N ARG A 50 -0.64 -12.63 -8.55
CA ARG A 50 -0.59 -12.68 -10.02
C ARG A 50 -1.43 -11.60 -10.68
N THR A 51 -2.66 -11.39 -10.20
CA THR A 51 -3.54 -10.34 -10.75
C THR A 51 -3.01 -8.93 -10.51
N LEU A 52 -2.41 -8.68 -9.34
CA LEU A 52 -1.74 -7.41 -9.04
C LEU A 52 -0.50 -7.20 -9.93
N GLU A 53 0.31 -8.24 -10.12
CA GLU A 53 1.50 -8.21 -10.96
C GLU A 53 1.15 -7.97 -12.43
N ASP A 54 0.11 -8.63 -12.94
CA ASP A 54 -0.42 -8.40 -14.29
C ASP A 54 -0.98 -6.99 -14.47
N ALA A 55 -1.66 -6.44 -13.44
CA ALA A 55 -2.14 -5.05 -13.45
C ALA A 55 -0.96 -4.07 -13.49
N ARG A 56 0.06 -4.27 -12.64
CA ARG A 56 1.26 -3.44 -12.60
C ARG A 56 2.10 -3.55 -13.87
N LYS A 57 2.14 -4.73 -14.50
CA LYS A 57 2.82 -4.92 -15.80
C LYS A 57 2.10 -4.15 -16.92
N ARG A 58 0.77 -4.18 -16.96
CA ARG A 58 -0.03 -3.36 -17.88
C ARG A 58 0.21 -1.87 -17.65
N GLU A 59 0.21 -1.44 -16.40
CA GLU A 59 0.50 -0.05 -16.03
C GLU A 59 1.89 0.38 -16.52
N ARG A 60 2.93 -0.44 -16.31
CA ARG A 60 4.27 -0.16 -16.84
C ARG A 60 4.31 -0.05 -18.37
N ILE A 61 3.62 -0.94 -19.08
CA ILE A 61 3.54 -0.89 -20.55
C ILE A 61 2.84 0.38 -21.00
N THR A 62 1.73 0.76 -20.35
CA THR A 62 1.01 2.00 -20.64
C THR A 62 1.89 3.23 -20.40
N TRP A 63 2.62 3.31 -19.29
CA TRP A 63 3.56 4.39 -19.01
C TRP A 63 4.71 4.45 -20.01
N LEU A 64 5.27 3.31 -20.41
CA LEU A 64 6.33 3.25 -21.43
C LEU A 64 5.83 3.70 -22.81
N LEU A 65 4.61 3.33 -23.20
CA LEU A 65 3.99 3.78 -24.45
C LEU A 65 3.74 5.30 -24.42
N LEU A 66 3.19 5.84 -23.33
CA LEU A 66 3.00 7.28 -23.16
C LEU A 66 4.34 8.03 -23.19
N LEU A 67 5.38 7.50 -22.54
CA LEU A 67 6.72 8.06 -22.56
C LEU A 67 7.30 8.06 -23.98
N THR A 68 7.10 6.99 -24.74
CA THR A 68 7.60 6.89 -26.12
C THR A 68 6.87 7.85 -27.06
N ILE A 69 5.55 7.99 -26.92
CA ILE A 69 4.72 8.92 -27.70
C ILE A 69 5.11 10.38 -27.40
N THR A 70 5.35 10.71 -26.13
CA THR A 70 5.75 12.06 -25.72
C THR A 70 7.20 12.39 -26.07
N ALA A 71 8.11 11.42 -26.00
CA ALA A 71 9.51 11.59 -26.36
C ALA A 71 9.74 11.73 -27.88
N ASN A 72 8.95 11.04 -28.71
CA ASN A 72 9.06 11.13 -30.16
C ASN A 72 8.42 12.39 -30.76
N ASN A 73 7.80 13.23 -29.94
CA ASN A 73 7.16 14.46 -30.37
C ASN A 73 7.88 15.66 -29.73
N GLN A 74 8.97 16.10 -30.37
CA GLN A 74 9.88 17.15 -29.88
C GLN A 74 9.18 18.48 -29.57
N TYR A 75 7.98 18.71 -30.12
CA TYR A 75 7.13 19.88 -29.87
C TYR A 75 6.32 19.81 -28.55
N ASN A 76 6.27 18.67 -27.87
CA ASN A 76 5.36 18.44 -26.74
C ASN A 76 6.05 18.35 -25.38
N ILE A 77 7.38 18.19 -25.33
CA ILE A 77 8.13 18.08 -24.06
C ILE A 77 8.04 19.36 -23.23
N ALA A 78 8.13 20.54 -23.88
CA ALA A 78 8.00 21.83 -23.20
C ALA A 78 6.60 22.04 -22.60
N VAL A 79 5.55 21.64 -23.34
CA VAL A 79 4.17 21.68 -22.87
C VAL A 79 3.96 20.69 -21.71
N TRP A 80 4.54 19.49 -21.80
CA TRP A 80 4.47 18.48 -20.74
C TRP A 80 5.19 18.89 -19.45
N ILE A 81 6.34 19.56 -19.57
CA ILE A 81 7.06 20.11 -18.41
C ILE A 81 6.22 21.21 -17.77
N GLN A 82 5.64 22.11 -18.56
CA GLN A 82 4.81 23.19 -18.05
C GLN A 82 3.57 22.65 -17.32
N THR A 83 2.86 21.67 -17.90
CA THR A 83 1.69 21.07 -17.25
C THR A 83 2.04 20.30 -15.99
N MET A 84 3.18 19.61 -15.94
CA MET A 84 3.65 18.94 -14.73
C MET A 84 4.01 19.91 -13.61
N VAL A 85 4.67 21.02 -13.95
CA VAL A 85 4.96 22.11 -13.00
C VAL A 85 3.65 22.74 -12.48
N ASP A 86 2.68 22.98 -13.36
CA ASP A 86 1.38 23.54 -12.98
C ASP A 86 0.57 22.59 -12.08
N ILE A 87 0.57 21.29 -12.36
CA ILE A 87 -0.08 20.26 -11.52
C ILE A 87 0.58 20.20 -10.14
N HIS A 88 1.91 20.22 -10.09
CA HIS A 88 2.65 20.18 -8.83
C HIS A 88 2.39 21.44 -7.98
N ASN A 89 2.41 22.61 -8.61
CA ASN A 89 2.12 23.88 -7.96
C ASN A 89 0.66 23.94 -7.46
N LYS A 90 -0.29 23.45 -8.25
CA LYS A 90 -1.69 23.34 -7.85
C LYS A 90 -1.85 22.43 -6.64
N HIS A 91 -1.21 21.26 -6.63
CA HIS A 91 -1.26 20.33 -5.50
C HIS A 91 -0.63 20.92 -4.23
N GLN A 92 0.46 21.69 -4.34
CA GLN A 92 1.01 22.43 -3.19
C GLN A 92 0.05 23.51 -2.69
N PHE A 93 -0.61 24.23 -3.59
CA PHE A 93 -1.57 25.27 -3.23
C PHE A 93 -2.82 24.68 -2.55
N ASP A 94 -3.37 23.61 -3.10
CA ASP A 94 -4.52 22.90 -2.52
C ASP A 94 -4.18 22.37 -1.12
N ASN A 95 -3.00 21.75 -0.94
CA ASN A 95 -2.53 21.30 0.38
C ASN A 95 -2.29 22.46 1.35
N GLY A 96 -1.80 23.60 0.86
CA GLY A 96 -1.68 24.84 1.63
C GLY A 96 -3.03 25.41 2.08
N ILE A 97 -4.07 25.30 1.24
CA ILE A 97 -5.43 25.72 1.60
C ILE A 97 -6.05 24.77 2.63
N TYR A 98 -5.93 23.44 2.44
CA TYR A 98 -6.48 22.48 3.41
C TYR A 98 -5.84 22.66 4.79
N THR A 99 -4.52 22.85 4.85
CA THR A 99 -3.82 23.11 6.11
C THR A 99 -4.24 24.42 6.77
N MET A 100 -4.47 25.49 6.01
CA MET A 100 -4.96 26.76 6.57
C MET A 100 -6.43 26.69 7.01
N ALA A 101 -7.29 25.96 6.29
CA ALA A 101 -8.67 25.73 6.69
C ALA A 101 -8.76 24.94 8.01
N ASP A 102 -7.90 23.92 8.18
CA ASP A 102 -7.81 23.15 9.42
C ASP A 102 -7.33 23.99 10.60
N ILE A 103 -6.34 24.88 10.39
CA ILE A 103 -5.86 25.81 11.43
C ILE A 103 -6.97 26.80 11.81
N HIS A 104 -7.69 27.35 10.83
CA HIS A 104 -8.79 28.30 11.09
C HIS A 104 -9.94 27.63 11.86
N ASN A 105 -10.33 26.41 11.47
CA ASN A 105 -11.37 25.65 12.18
C ASN A 105 -10.95 25.30 13.62
N LYS A 106 -9.67 24.96 13.83
CA LYS A 106 -9.13 24.72 15.18
C LYS A 106 -9.18 25.99 16.04
N HIS A 107 -8.73 27.12 15.51
CA HIS A 107 -8.75 28.39 16.23
C HIS A 107 -10.19 28.85 16.55
N GLN A 108 -11.14 28.61 15.63
CA GLN A 108 -12.55 28.88 15.89
C GLN A 108 -13.09 28.02 17.03
N PHE A 109 -12.77 26.72 17.04
CA PHE A 109 -13.17 25.80 18.11
C PHE A 109 -12.58 26.21 19.47
N ASP A 110 -11.30 26.59 19.50
CA ASP A 110 -10.63 27.04 20.73
C ASP A 110 -11.27 28.34 21.27
N ASN A 111 -11.66 29.27 20.40
CA ASN A 111 -12.39 30.49 20.78
C ASN A 111 -13.79 30.21 21.32
N ASP A 112 -14.53 29.28 20.70
CA ASP A 112 -15.86 28.90 21.15
C ASP A 112 -15.80 28.23 22.54
N ILE A 113 -14.77 27.43 22.82
CA ILE A 113 -14.51 26.89 24.17
C ILE A 113 -14.19 28.02 25.16
N LEU A 114 -13.32 28.96 24.80
CA LEU A 114 -12.95 30.06 25.70
C LEU A 114 -14.17 30.89 26.12
N THR A 115 -15.06 31.19 25.18
CA THR A 115 -16.30 31.95 25.44
C THR A 115 -17.32 31.18 26.30
N MET A 116 -17.43 29.86 26.14
CA MET A 116 -18.25 29.01 27.03
C MET A 116 -17.68 28.94 28.45
N THR A 117 -16.36 28.99 28.60
CA THR A 117 -15.70 28.95 29.91
C THR A 117 -15.86 30.28 30.66
N ASP A 118 -15.75 31.40 29.95
CA ASP A 118 -15.96 32.74 30.51
C ASP A 118 -17.41 32.99 30.94
N THR A 119 -18.40 32.48 30.20
CA THR A 119 -19.82 32.62 30.59
C THR A 119 -20.16 31.81 31.84
N ASN A 120 -19.59 30.61 32.00
CA ASN A 120 -19.74 29.82 33.22
C ASN A 120 -19.08 30.48 34.44
N ASN A 121 -17.91 31.09 34.29
CA ASN A 121 -17.24 31.80 35.39
C ASN A 121 -17.97 33.11 35.78
N ARG A 122 -18.62 33.77 34.82
CA ARG A 122 -19.42 34.99 35.08
C ARG A 122 -20.74 34.70 35.79
N HIS A 123 -21.29 33.49 35.63
CA HIS A 123 -22.48 33.06 36.37
C HIS A 123 -22.20 32.65 37.82
N HIS A 124 -20.95 32.25 38.13
CA HIS A 124 -20.53 31.89 39.49
C HIS A 124 -20.11 33.08 40.37
N THR A 125 -19.95 34.28 39.80
CA THR A 125 -19.54 35.50 40.52
C THR A 125 -20.70 36.45 40.83
N ASN A 126 -21.91 36.17 40.35
CA ASN A 126 -23.14 36.93 40.66
C ASN A 126 -24.07 36.10 41.57
N LYS A 127 -23.60 35.76 42.78
CA LYS A 127 -24.44 35.18 43.84
C LYS A 127 -24.10 35.79 45.18
#